data_AF-A0A2Y9JCP2-F1
#
_entry.id   AF-A0A2Y9JCP2-F1
#
_cell.length_a   1.000
_cell.length_b   1.000
_cell.length_c   1.000
_cell.angle_alpha   90.00
_cell.angle_beta   90.00
_cell.angle_gamma   90.00
#
_symmetry.space_group_name_H-M   'P 1'
#
loop_
_entity.id
_entity.type
_entity.pdbx_description
1 polymer ?
#
loop_
_entity_poly.entity_id
_entity_poly.type
_entity_poly.pdbx_seq_one_letter_code
_entity_poly.pdbx_strand_id
1 'polypeptide(L)'
;MLVLRSGLTRALAARTLAPQVCSSFATGPRQYDGTVYEFRTYYLKPSKMNEFLENTKKNIHLRTAHSELVGYWSVEFGGRMNKVFHIWKYDNFAHRTQVRKALAKDKEWQEQYLIPNLALIDKQESEITYLVPWCKLEKPPKEVHVLWWNESADSRAAGRHQSHEDPRVVAAVRESVNFLESQQNMFLIPMSFSPLK
;
A
#
# COMPACT_ATOMS: atom_id res chain seq x y z
N MET A 1 -52.32 58.60 26.49
CA MET A 1 -52.39 57.76 25.28
C MET A 1 -50.97 57.56 24.76
N LEU A 2 -50.40 56.38 24.96
CA LEU A 2 -49.06 56.01 24.48
C LEU A 2 -49.18 55.46 23.05
N VAL A 3 -48.45 56.03 22.09
CA VAL A 3 -48.22 55.44 20.76
C VAL A 3 -46.75 55.03 20.69
N LEU A 4 -46.49 53.72 20.83
CA LEU A 4 -45.16 53.13 20.68
C LEU A 4 -44.85 52.98 19.18
N ARG A 5 -43.78 53.65 18.71
CA ARG A 5 -43.20 53.40 17.40
C ARG A 5 -42.39 52.09 17.43
N SER A 6 -42.73 51.21 16.49
CA SER A 6 -42.02 49.99 16.14
C SER A 6 -40.55 50.27 15.77
N GLY A 7 -39.62 49.61 16.47
CA GLY A 7 -38.23 49.47 16.05
C GLY A 7 -37.93 47.99 15.81
N LEU A 8 -37.69 47.61 14.56
CA LEU A 8 -37.25 46.27 14.18
C LEU A 8 -35.78 46.11 14.59
N THR A 9 -35.49 45.35 15.66
CA THR A 9 -34.14 44.85 15.93
C THR A 9 -34.00 43.49 15.25
N ARG A 10 -33.18 43.41 14.21
CA ARG A 10 -32.85 42.17 13.52
C ARG A 10 -31.85 41.39 14.37
N ALA A 11 -32.31 40.40 15.12
CA ALA A 11 -31.42 39.46 15.80
C ALA A 11 -30.77 38.55 14.75
N LEU A 12 -29.45 38.68 14.57
CA LEU A 12 -28.63 37.72 13.82
C LEU A 12 -28.54 36.44 14.66
N ALA A 13 -29.32 35.42 14.27
CA ALA A 13 -29.14 34.08 14.82
C ALA A 13 -27.78 33.53 14.38
N ALA A 14 -26.90 33.24 15.36
CA ALA A 14 -25.65 32.54 15.11
C ALA A 14 -25.98 31.16 14.51
N ARG A 15 -25.47 30.89 13.30
CA ARG A 15 -25.52 29.56 12.70
C ARG A 15 -24.66 28.63 13.56
N THR A 16 -25.32 27.74 14.30
CA THR A 16 -24.68 26.61 14.96
C THR A 16 -24.03 25.74 13.87
N LEU A 17 -22.70 25.75 13.77
CA LEU A 17 -21.99 24.77 12.97
C LEU A 17 -22.25 23.40 13.59
N ALA A 18 -22.95 22.53 12.85
CA ALA A 18 -23.07 21.13 13.20
C ALA A 18 -21.65 20.57 13.41
N PRO A 19 -21.39 19.78 14.46
CA PRO A 19 -20.11 19.15 14.63
C PRO A 19 -19.86 18.25 13.41
N GLN A 20 -18.74 18.45 12.72
CA GLN A 20 -18.33 17.53 11.68
C GLN A 20 -18.19 16.15 12.31
N VAL A 21 -19.10 15.25 11.97
CA VAL A 21 -18.95 13.83 12.24
C VAL A 21 -17.85 13.34 11.30
N CYS A 22 -16.60 13.34 11.78
CA CYS A 22 -15.54 12.56 11.16
C CYS A 22 -15.94 11.09 11.28
N SER A 23 -16.53 10.53 10.23
CA SER A 23 -16.73 9.08 10.15
C SER A 23 -15.37 8.41 10.24
N SER A 24 -15.16 7.64 11.30
CA SER A 24 -13.96 6.85 11.50
C SER A 24 -13.99 5.68 10.50
N PHE A 25 -13.52 5.87 9.28
CA PHE A 25 -13.27 4.78 8.35
C PHE A 25 -12.04 3.98 8.81
N ALA A 26 -12.17 3.25 9.92
CA ALA A 26 -11.17 2.31 10.41
C ALA A 26 -11.82 1.30 11.36
N THR A 27 -12.68 0.42 10.85
CA THR A 27 -13.31 -0.68 11.62
C THR A 27 -12.44 -1.94 11.59
N GLY A 28 -11.20 -1.83 12.10
CA GLY A 28 -10.34 -2.97 12.40
C GLY A 28 -9.60 -2.73 13.72
N PRO A 29 -9.13 -3.78 14.43
CA PRO A 29 -8.27 -3.59 15.58
C PRO A 29 -7.08 -2.76 15.13
N ARG A 30 -7.00 -1.52 15.63
CA ARG A 30 -5.88 -0.63 15.37
C ARG A 30 -4.64 -1.37 15.86
N GLN A 31 -3.70 -1.68 14.97
CA GLN A 31 -2.46 -2.30 15.42
C GLN A 31 -1.88 -1.41 16.53
N TYR A 32 -1.53 -2.02 17.67
CA TYR A 32 -1.06 -1.29 18.85
C TYR A 32 0.23 -0.50 18.58
N ASP A 33 0.98 -0.87 17.53
CA ASP A 33 2.24 -0.27 17.11
C ASP A 33 2.07 0.95 16.18
N GLY A 34 0.86 1.20 15.65
CA GLY A 34 0.57 2.32 14.74
C GLY A 34 1.28 2.27 13.38
N THR A 35 2.19 1.32 13.18
CA THR A 35 3.04 1.18 12.00
C THR A 35 2.19 0.75 10.81
N VAL A 36 2.45 1.36 9.66
CA VAL A 36 1.74 1.07 8.42
C VAL A 36 2.71 0.80 7.28
N TYR A 37 2.30 -0.10 6.38
CA TYR A 37 3.06 -0.45 5.20
C TYR A 37 2.29 0.03 3.97
N GLU A 38 2.94 0.78 3.11
CA GLU A 38 2.37 1.21 1.84
C GLU A 38 2.88 0.31 0.73
N PHE A 39 1.97 -0.50 0.20
CA PHE A 39 2.20 -1.31 -0.98
C PHE A 39 1.93 -0.42 -2.18
N ARG A 40 2.83 -0.48 -3.15
CA ARG A 40 2.71 0.30 -4.37
C ARG A 40 3.06 -0.59 -5.55
N THR A 41 2.15 -0.61 -6.51
CA THR A 41 2.25 -1.39 -7.73
C THR A 41 2.17 -0.44 -8.90
N TYR A 42 3.24 -0.36 -9.69
CA TYR A 42 3.24 0.45 -10.91
C TYR A 42 3.24 -0.44 -12.13
N TYR A 43 2.31 -0.15 -13.03
CA TYR A 43 2.26 -0.72 -14.37
C TYR A 43 2.96 0.25 -15.29
N LEU A 44 3.99 -0.22 -15.97
CA LEU A 44 4.79 0.55 -16.89
C LEU A 44 4.33 0.32 -18.32
N LYS A 45 4.53 1.32 -19.16
CA LYS A 45 4.28 1.20 -20.59
C LYS A 45 5.19 0.12 -21.19
N PRO A 46 4.74 -0.60 -22.24
CA PRO A 46 5.58 -1.57 -22.94
C PRO A 46 6.93 -0.96 -23.34
N SER A 47 7.99 -1.76 -23.23
CA SER A 47 9.38 -1.36 -23.54
C SER A 47 9.98 -0.27 -22.65
N LYS A 48 9.29 0.20 -21.60
CA LYS A 48 9.80 1.22 -20.67
C LYS A 48 10.34 0.68 -19.34
N MET A 49 10.26 -0.64 -19.13
CA MET A 49 10.73 -1.30 -17.91
C MET A 49 12.20 -0.98 -17.59
N ASN A 50 13.11 -1.22 -18.53
CA ASN A 50 14.54 -1.04 -18.30
C ASN A 50 14.89 0.43 -18.01
N GLU A 51 14.32 1.35 -18.80
CA GLU A 51 14.51 2.80 -18.62
C GLU A 51 14.07 3.24 -17.21
N PHE A 52 12.90 2.79 -16.76
CA PHE A 52 12.38 3.08 -15.44
C PHE A 52 13.24 2.47 -14.31
N LEU A 53 13.68 1.22 -14.47
CA LEU A 53 14.49 0.52 -13.47
C LEU A 53 15.90 1.10 -13.33
N GLU A 54 16.54 1.51 -14.42
CA GLU A 54 17.85 2.17 -14.38
C GLU A 54 17.75 3.54 -13.69
N ASN A 55 16.75 4.35 -14.03
CA ASN A 55 16.51 5.62 -13.33
C ASN A 55 16.20 5.39 -11.84
N THR A 56 15.45 4.32 -11.53
CA THR A 56 15.17 3.95 -10.15
C THR A 56 16.42 3.56 -9.39
N LYS A 57 17.24 2.66 -9.93
CA LYS A 57 18.50 2.25 -9.33
C LYS A 57 19.40 3.46 -9.04
N LYS A 58 19.46 4.41 -9.97
CA LYS A 58 20.26 5.63 -9.81
C LYS A 58 19.74 6.51 -8.67
N ASN A 59 18.43 6.77 -8.62
CA ASN A 59 17.86 7.86 -7.84
C ASN A 59 17.00 7.41 -6.64
N ILE A 60 16.85 6.11 -6.38
CA ILE A 60 16.02 5.61 -5.27
C ILE A 60 16.54 6.08 -3.90
N HIS A 61 17.85 6.32 -3.78
CA HIS A 61 18.48 6.82 -2.57
C HIS A 61 17.88 8.15 -2.08
N LEU A 62 17.41 8.99 -3.02
CA LEU A 62 16.72 10.25 -2.71
C LEU A 62 15.45 9.98 -1.90
N ARG A 63 14.68 8.94 -2.24
CA ARG A 63 13.47 8.58 -1.49
C ARG A 63 13.77 7.83 -0.20
N THR A 64 14.80 6.98 -0.19
CA THR A 64 15.18 6.24 1.02
C THR A 64 15.74 7.15 2.12
N ALA A 65 16.19 8.37 1.76
CA ALA A 65 16.53 9.40 2.73
C ALA A 65 15.30 9.92 3.51
N HIS A 66 14.09 9.80 2.95
CA HIS A 66 12.84 10.25 3.59
C HIS A 66 11.97 9.12 4.14
N SER A 67 12.11 7.89 3.62
CA SER A 67 11.26 6.76 4.03
C SER A 67 12.00 5.42 3.97
N GLU A 68 11.64 4.52 4.88
CA GLU A 68 12.21 3.18 4.93
C GLU A 68 11.63 2.31 3.79
N LEU A 69 12.50 1.88 2.88
CA LEU A 69 12.17 0.89 1.86
C LEU A 69 12.27 -0.50 2.49
N VAL A 70 11.18 -1.27 2.43
CA VAL A 70 11.16 -2.65 2.92
C VAL A 70 11.63 -3.58 1.81
N GLY A 71 11.17 -3.37 0.59
CA GLY A 71 11.66 -4.11 -0.56
C GLY A 71 11.11 -3.61 -1.88
N TYR A 72 11.76 -4.00 -2.97
CA TYR A 72 11.50 -3.57 -4.32
C TYR A 72 11.76 -4.71 -5.31
N TRP A 73 10.76 -5.03 -6.12
CA TRP A 73 10.81 -6.13 -7.07
C TRP A 73 10.31 -5.71 -8.45
N SER A 74 10.89 -6.30 -9.48
CA SER A 74 10.19 -6.44 -10.77
C SER A 74 9.31 -7.68 -10.72
N VAL A 75 8.17 -7.64 -11.41
CA VAL A 75 7.25 -8.78 -11.48
C VAL A 75 7.43 -9.48 -12.82
N GLU A 76 7.85 -10.73 -12.79
CA GLU A 76 8.10 -11.55 -13.98
C GLU A 76 6.82 -12.21 -14.49
N PHE A 77 6.06 -12.84 -13.58
CA PHE A 77 4.81 -13.54 -13.88
C PHE A 77 3.77 -13.30 -12.79
N GLY A 78 2.48 -13.37 -13.15
CA GLY A 78 1.35 -13.20 -12.21
C GLY A 78 0.42 -12.04 -12.54
N GLY A 79 -0.16 -12.05 -13.75
CA GLY A 79 -1.06 -11.01 -14.24
C GLY A 79 -0.45 -10.17 -15.36
N ARG A 80 -0.64 -8.85 -15.32
CA ARG A 80 -0.10 -7.92 -16.33
C ARG A 80 1.42 -7.78 -16.23
N MET A 81 2.12 -7.93 -17.36
CA MET A 81 3.57 -7.72 -17.49
C MET A 81 3.97 -6.25 -17.34
N ASN A 82 5.28 -5.97 -17.27
CA ASN A 82 5.85 -4.62 -17.09
C ASN A 82 5.40 -3.96 -15.78
N LYS A 83 5.53 -4.69 -14.67
CA LYS A 83 5.06 -4.27 -13.36
C LYS A 83 6.19 -4.26 -12.34
N VAL A 84 6.22 -3.24 -11.50
CA VAL A 84 7.08 -3.19 -10.31
C VAL A 84 6.22 -3.15 -9.06
N PHE A 85 6.71 -3.80 -8.01
CA PHE A 85 6.06 -3.84 -6.70
C PHE A 85 7.06 -3.41 -5.63
N HIS A 86 6.66 -2.54 -4.72
CA HIS A 86 7.54 -2.09 -3.67
C HIS A 86 6.78 -1.67 -2.41
N ILE A 87 7.41 -1.94 -1.26
CA ILE A 87 6.82 -1.76 0.06
C ILE A 87 7.58 -0.67 0.81
N TRP A 88 6.85 0.30 1.37
CA TRP A 88 7.39 1.38 2.20
C TRP A 88 6.83 1.31 3.60
N LYS A 89 7.67 1.48 4.62
CA LYS A 89 7.24 1.47 6.02
C LYS A 89 7.14 2.90 6.55
N TYR A 90 6.11 3.14 7.35
CA TYR A 90 5.87 4.40 8.06
C TYR A 90 5.40 4.10 9.48
N ASP A 91 5.78 4.94 10.44
CA ASP A 91 5.39 4.74 11.85
C ASP A 91 3.89 4.94 12.07
N ASN A 92 3.23 5.71 11.19
CA ASN A 92 1.78 5.96 11.16
C ASN A 92 1.43 6.84 9.95
N PHE A 93 0.13 7.14 9.77
CA PHE A 93 -0.36 8.02 8.70
C PHE A 93 0.20 9.45 8.76
N ALA A 94 0.43 10.02 9.95
CA ALA A 94 0.94 11.38 10.07
C ALA A 94 2.40 11.45 9.58
N HIS A 95 3.23 10.46 9.98
CA HIS A 95 4.58 10.31 9.44
C HIS A 95 4.55 10.15 7.92
N ARG A 96 3.69 9.28 7.37
CA ARG A 96 3.51 9.15 5.92
C ARG A 96 3.18 10.49 5.23
N THR A 97 2.26 11.26 5.79
CA THR A 97 1.89 12.58 5.24
C THR A 97 3.08 13.55 5.28
N GLN A 98 3.87 13.56 6.36
CA GLN A 98 5.06 14.40 6.47
C GLN A 98 6.10 14.03 5.41
N VAL A 99 6.40 12.75 5.23
CA VAL A 99 7.33 12.26 4.20
C VAL A 99 6.88 12.67 2.81
N ARG A 100 5.61 12.48 2.47
CA ARG A 100 5.08 12.89 1.16
C ARG A 100 5.18 14.40 0.93
N LYS A 101 4.97 15.21 1.98
CA LYS A 101 5.17 16.67 1.92
C LYS A 101 6.64 17.05 1.73
N ALA A 102 7.57 16.33 2.36
CA ALA A 102 9.00 16.54 2.19
C ALA A 102 9.44 16.21 0.75
N LEU A 103 9.06 15.04 0.24
CA LEU A 103 9.33 14.62 -1.14
C LEU A 103 8.75 15.57 -2.19
N ALA A 104 7.62 16.22 -1.91
CA ALA A 104 7.04 17.23 -2.80
C ALA A 104 7.88 18.52 -2.89
N LYS A 105 8.72 18.81 -1.87
CA LYS A 105 9.61 19.97 -1.83
C LYS A 105 11.04 19.65 -2.26
N ASP A 106 11.40 18.38 -2.30
CA ASP A 106 12.71 17.89 -2.71
C ASP A 106 12.87 18.00 -4.23
N LYS A 107 13.60 19.02 -4.68
CA LYS A 107 13.77 19.31 -6.11
C LYS A 107 14.49 18.18 -6.85
N GLU A 108 15.50 17.57 -6.23
CA GLU A 108 16.25 16.49 -6.88
C GLU A 108 15.36 15.27 -7.08
N TRP A 109 14.56 14.91 -6.08
CA TRP A 109 13.56 13.85 -6.24
C TRP A 109 12.54 14.16 -7.34
N GLN A 110 12.03 15.40 -7.39
CA GLN A 110 11.06 15.81 -8.41
C GLN A 110 11.65 15.73 -9.82
N GLU A 111 12.81 16.37 -10.04
CA GLU A 111 13.41 16.56 -11.36
C GLU A 111 14.13 15.31 -11.88
N GLN A 112 14.84 14.59 -11.00
CA GLN A 112 15.66 13.45 -11.42
C GLN A 112 14.89 12.13 -11.43
N TYR A 113 13.91 11.96 -10.53
CA TYR A 113 13.15 10.71 -10.44
C TYR A 113 11.69 10.88 -10.89
N LEU A 114 10.91 11.74 -10.25
CA LEU A 114 9.45 11.73 -10.40
C LEU A 114 9.02 12.14 -11.80
N ILE A 115 9.42 13.32 -12.26
CA ILE A 115 8.99 13.88 -13.56
C ILE A 115 9.38 12.97 -14.73
N PRO A 116 10.63 12.48 -14.86
CA PRO A 116 11.00 11.57 -15.94
C PRO A 116 10.22 10.25 -15.91
N ASN A 117 10.01 9.68 -14.71
CA ASN A 117 9.34 8.39 -14.57
C ASN A 117 7.81 8.46 -14.77
N LEU A 118 7.17 9.62 -14.51
CA LEU A 118 5.72 9.78 -14.69
C LEU A 118 5.27 9.45 -16.12
N ALA A 119 6.08 9.79 -17.13
CA ALA A 119 5.77 9.50 -18.53
C ALA A 119 5.84 7.99 -18.87
N LEU A 120 6.58 7.21 -18.07
CA LEU A 120 6.82 5.77 -18.28
C LEU A 120 5.74 4.91 -17.62
N ILE A 121 5.00 5.47 -16.66
CA ILE A 121 3.97 4.77 -15.91
C ILE A 121 2.62 4.88 -16.63
N ASP A 122 1.93 3.76 -16.72
CA ASP A 122 0.57 3.65 -17.27
C ASP A 122 -0.50 3.69 -16.17
N LYS A 123 -0.27 2.97 -15.06
CA LYS A 123 -1.20 2.90 -13.92
C LYS A 123 -0.42 2.76 -12.62
N GLN A 124 -0.93 3.36 -11.54
CA GLN A 124 -0.42 3.18 -10.19
C GLN A 124 -1.54 2.69 -9.28
N GLU A 125 -1.23 1.69 -8.47
CA GLU A 125 -2.06 1.23 -7.37
C GLU A 125 -1.29 1.41 -6.07
N SER A 126 -2.02 1.77 -5.01
CA SER A 126 -1.44 1.97 -3.68
C SER A 126 -2.41 1.50 -2.62
N GLU A 127 -1.90 0.67 -1.73
CA GLU A 127 -2.67 0.08 -0.64
C GLU A 127 -1.93 0.31 0.67
N ILE A 128 -2.68 0.60 1.73
CA ILE A 128 -2.13 0.73 3.08
C ILE A 128 -2.49 -0.54 3.83
N THR A 129 -1.46 -1.27 4.22
CA THR A 129 -1.55 -2.55 4.91
C THR A 129 -0.94 -2.44 6.31
N TYR A 130 -1.32 -3.42 7.11
CA TYR A 130 -0.97 -3.56 8.51
C TYR A 130 -0.35 -4.95 8.66
N LEU A 131 0.65 -5.11 9.52
CA LEU A 131 1.08 -6.46 9.88
C LEU A 131 -0.09 -7.17 10.55
N VAL A 132 -0.21 -8.45 10.28
CA VAL A 132 -1.28 -9.25 10.85
C VAL A 132 -0.66 -9.99 12.04
N PRO A 133 -0.91 -9.55 13.29
CA PRO A 133 -0.07 -10.00 14.39
C PRO A 133 -0.45 -11.40 14.90
N TRP A 134 -1.61 -11.98 14.51
CA TRP A 134 -2.07 -13.33 14.93
C TRP A 134 -3.36 -13.86 14.21
N CYS A 135 -3.68 -13.43 12.98
CA CYS A 135 -5.06 -13.46 12.42
C CYS A 135 -5.98 -14.67 12.76
N LYS A 136 -7.15 -14.38 13.31
CA LYS A 136 -8.40 -15.15 13.07
C LYS A 136 -9.24 -14.35 12.06
N LEU A 137 -9.66 -14.98 10.96
CA LEU A 137 -10.41 -14.35 9.87
C LEU A 137 -11.81 -13.92 10.37
N GLU A 138 -12.05 -12.61 10.44
CA GLU A 138 -13.38 -12.04 10.67
C GLU A 138 -14.01 -11.63 9.33
N LYS A 139 -15.35 -11.64 9.26
CA LYS A 139 -16.12 -11.08 8.13
C LYS A 139 -16.28 -9.57 8.34
N PRO A 140 -16.21 -8.70 7.32
CA PRO A 140 -16.17 -8.98 5.87
C PRO A 140 -14.79 -9.41 5.36
N PRO A 141 -14.70 -10.03 4.16
CA PRO A 141 -13.44 -10.45 3.58
C PRO A 141 -12.47 -9.27 3.48
N LYS A 142 -11.35 -9.38 4.19
CA LYS A 142 -10.22 -8.47 4.05
C LYS A 142 -9.30 -9.04 2.98
N GLU A 143 -8.77 -8.18 2.13
CA GLU A 143 -7.65 -8.55 1.27
C GLU A 143 -6.43 -8.82 2.15
N VAL A 144 -5.82 -9.98 1.96
CA VAL A 144 -4.62 -10.41 2.69
C VAL A 144 -3.51 -10.62 1.69
N HIS A 145 -2.42 -9.88 1.88
CA HIS A 145 -1.19 -10.08 1.13
C HIS A 145 -0.23 -10.95 1.93
N VAL A 146 0.30 -12.00 1.30
CA VAL A 146 1.27 -12.88 1.92
C VAL A 146 2.52 -12.95 1.04
N LEU A 147 3.66 -12.57 1.62
CA LEU A 147 4.96 -12.68 0.97
C LEU A 147 5.67 -13.93 1.48
N TRP A 148 6.01 -14.84 0.57
CA TRP A 148 6.76 -16.05 0.88
C TRP A 148 8.14 -15.98 0.23
N TRP A 149 9.18 -16.14 1.04
CA TRP A 149 10.54 -16.29 0.54
C TRP A 149 10.90 -17.78 0.42
N ASN A 150 11.58 -18.14 -0.67
CA ASN A 150 12.10 -19.49 -0.90
C ASN A 150 13.48 -19.37 -1.52
N GLU A 151 14.41 -20.23 -1.12
CA GLU A 151 15.80 -20.22 -1.61
C GLU A 151 15.90 -20.49 -3.11
N SER A 152 15.02 -21.36 -3.63
CA SER A 152 14.99 -21.77 -5.03
C SER A 152 13.59 -22.19 -5.50
N ALA A 153 13.38 -22.26 -6.82
CA ALA A 153 12.15 -22.80 -7.39
C ALA A 153 11.90 -24.26 -6.95
N ASP A 154 12.96 -25.05 -6.80
CA ASP A 154 12.89 -26.44 -6.36
C ASP A 154 12.50 -26.56 -4.90
N SER A 155 13.07 -25.72 -4.01
CA SER A 155 12.67 -25.68 -2.59
C SER A 155 11.19 -25.34 -2.43
N ARG A 156 10.68 -24.41 -3.25
CA ARG A 156 9.26 -24.05 -3.30
C ARG A 156 8.40 -25.19 -3.83
N ALA A 157 8.87 -25.94 -4.82
CA ALA A 157 8.15 -27.09 -5.36
C ALA A 157 8.05 -28.23 -4.33
N ALA A 158 9.17 -28.56 -3.68
CA ALA A 158 9.24 -29.56 -2.63
C ALA A 158 8.34 -29.22 -1.43
N GLY A 159 8.38 -27.98 -0.95
CA GLY A 159 7.51 -27.53 0.15
C GLY A 159 6.02 -27.62 -0.20
N ARG A 160 5.64 -27.34 -1.45
CA ARG A 160 4.26 -27.51 -1.92
C ARG A 160 3.86 -28.97 -2.04
N HIS A 161 4.77 -29.83 -2.51
CA HIS A 161 4.52 -31.26 -2.57
C HIS A 161 4.25 -31.83 -1.17
N GLN A 162 5.11 -31.51 -0.19
CA GLN A 162 4.92 -31.90 1.20
C GLN A 162 3.59 -31.37 1.77
N SER A 163 3.23 -30.13 1.47
CA SER A 163 1.97 -29.53 1.92
C SER A 163 0.73 -30.22 1.31
N HIS A 164 0.83 -30.72 0.08
CA HIS A 164 -0.24 -31.48 -0.56
C HIS A 164 -0.39 -32.90 -0.01
N GLU A 165 0.65 -33.44 0.61
CA GLU A 165 0.63 -34.77 1.24
C GLU A 165 0.22 -34.72 2.72
N ASP A 166 0.32 -33.56 3.39
CA ASP A 166 -0.14 -33.42 4.78
C ASP A 166 -1.68 -33.29 4.84
N PRO A 167 -2.40 -34.29 5.39
CA PRO A 167 -3.86 -34.28 5.40
C PRO A 167 -4.45 -33.12 6.22
N ARG A 168 -3.72 -32.58 7.21
CA ARG A 168 -4.16 -31.44 8.02
C ARG A 168 -4.15 -30.16 7.20
N VAL A 169 -3.10 -29.96 6.41
CA VAL A 169 -2.97 -28.79 5.52
C VAL A 169 -4.03 -28.86 4.43
N VAL A 170 -4.21 -30.02 3.80
CA VAL A 170 -5.24 -30.21 2.78
C VAL A 170 -6.65 -29.95 3.32
N ALA A 171 -6.96 -30.43 4.53
CA ALA A 171 -8.24 -30.17 5.19
C ALA A 171 -8.46 -28.66 5.44
N ALA A 172 -7.46 -27.98 6.00
CA ALA A 172 -7.54 -26.54 6.26
C ALA A 172 -7.71 -25.71 4.97
N VAL A 173 -6.98 -26.06 3.90
CA VAL A 173 -7.11 -25.38 2.60
C VAL A 173 -8.51 -25.59 2.02
N ARG A 174 -9.05 -26.81 2.05
CA ARG A 174 -10.42 -27.12 1.58
C ARG A 174 -11.50 -26.37 2.34
N GLU A 175 -11.32 -26.13 3.63
CA GLU A 175 -12.22 -25.30 4.40
C GLU A 175 -12.10 -23.83 3.99
N SER A 176 -10.88 -23.32 3.89
CA SER A 176 -10.59 -21.91 3.61
C SER A 176 -10.99 -21.44 2.21
N VAL A 177 -10.89 -22.31 1.19
CA VAL A 177 -11.16 -21.95 -0.21
C VAL A 177 -12.62 -21.54 -0.43
N ASN A 178 -13.53 -21.98 0.43
CA ASN A 178 -14.94 -21.56 0.39
C ASN A 178 -15.12 -20.07 0.74
N PHE A 179 -14.13 -19.44 1.37
CA PHE A 179 -14.12 -18.01 1.68
C PHE A 179 -13.25 -17.19 0.72
N LEU A 180 -12.60 -17.85 -0.24
CA LEU A 180 -11.67 -17.23 -1.17
C LEU A 180 -12.40 -16.80 -2.44
N GLU A 181 -12.60 -15.50 -2.61
CA GLU A 181 -13.22 -14.95 -3.83
C GLU A 181 -12.25 -14.97 -5.02
N SER A 182 -11.00 -14.56 -4.79
CA SER A 182 -9.95 -14.60 -5.80
C SER A 182 -8.59 -14.77 -5.15
N GLN A 183 -7.66 -15.37 -5.90
CA GLN A 183 -6.26 -15.46 -5.53
C GLN A 183 -5.39 -15.10 -6.73
N GLN A 184 -4.41 -14.24 -6.48
CA GLN A 184 -3.36 -13.94 -7.45
C GLN A 184 -2.01 -14.30 -6.84
N ASN A 185 -1.15 -14.87 -7.66
CA ASN A 185 0.22 -15.19 -7.27
C ASN A 185 1.16 -14.44 -8.20
N MET A 186 2.18 -13.80 -7.64
CA MET A 186 3.21 -13.10 -8.39
C MET A 186 4.57 -13.74 -8.13
N PHE A 187 5.38 -13.85 -9.19
CA PHE A 187 6.80 -14.10 -9.05
C PHE A 187 7.54 -12.77 -9.04
N LEU A 188 8.19 -12.49 -7.92
CA LEU A 188 8.87 -11.23 -7.65
C LEU A 188 10.37 -11.45 -7.74
N ILE A 189 11.05 -10.70 -8.62
CA ILE A 189 12.51 -10.70 -8.71
C ILE A 189 13.04 -9.50 -7.93
N PRO A 190 13.84 -9.70 -6.88
CA PRO A 190 14.35 -8.60 -6.06
C PRO A 190 15.32 -7.75 -6.89
N MET A 191 15.15 -6.43 -6.82
CA MET A 191 16.11 -5.51 -7.42
C MET A 191 17.40 -5.49 -6.61
N SER A 192 18.54 -5.22 -7.25
CA SER A 192 19.87 -5.17 -6.58
C SER A 192 19.95 -4.22 -5.38
N PHE A 193 19.14 -3.15 -5.37
CA PHE A 193 19.05 -2.16 -4.28
C PHE A 193 17.93 -2.46 -3.28
N SER A 194 17.19 -3.56 -3.45
CA SER A 194 16.12 -3.97 -2.54
C SER A 194 16.72 -4.51 -1.23
N PRO A 195 16.27 -4.01 -0.06
CA PRO A 195 16.71 -4.55 1.23
C PRO A 195 16.28 -6.00 1.45
N LEU A 196 15.00 -6.32 1.18
CA LEU A 196 14.54 -7.70 1.09
C LEU A 196 14.94 -8.31 -0.25
N LYS A 197 15.63 -9.44 -0.20
CA LYS A 197 16.04 -10.24 -1.35
C LYS A 197 15.21 -11.51 -1.43
#